data_AF-A0A5B8VQE3-F1
#
_entry.id   AF-A0A5B8VQE3-F1
#
_cell.length_a   1.000
_cell.length_b   1.000
_cell.length_c   1.000
_cell.angle_alpha   90.00
_cell.angle_beta   90.00
_cell.angle_gamma   90.00
#
_symmetry.space_group_name_H-M   'P 1'
#
loop_
_entity.id
_entity.type
_entity.pdbx_description
1 polymer ?
#
loop_
_entity_poly.entity_id
_entity_poly.type
_entity_poly.pdbx_seq_one_letter_code
_entity_poly.pdbx_strand_id
1 'polypeptide(L)'
;MLKLLIASEAQVVYCRYRLPYFYRVGYKCHDQLPDCHIEPDLLCLYKGLGFLCITNKQKMAGYIKKQKKIWTTLLILLMGFGLLQFTTSQNTHPPSDEPLQAPTEVMNILRRSCYDCHSNQTKLVWYDRLAPASWLVSKDVKKGRKVLNFSEWGKLSDKQKSGALFNIVNFIMLGSMPLPNYLRLHPKAKVSMAELNILKQYAVCETARIQETSGQKNLQAAGSTTINGQLNEALLQAATGGDELPKTVLPAVNGIEYPAGMAIGD
;
A
#
# COMPACT_ATOMS: atom_id res chain seq x y z
N MET A 1 -31.15 -11.88 -44.79
CA MET A 1 -32.60 -12.10 -45.01
C MET A 1 -33.42 -11.40 -43.92
N LEU A 2 -33.56 -10.08 -44.03
CA LEU A 2 -34.36 -9.24 -43.15
C LEU A 2 -35.51 -8.69 -44.00
N LYS A 3 -36.70 -9.31 -43.93
CA LYS A 3 -37.88 -8.81 -44.64
C LYS A 3 -38.39 -7.57 -43.90
N LEU A 4 -38.06 -6.37 -44.42
CA LEU A 4 -38.86 -5.17 -44.22
C LEU A 4 -40.23 -5.45 -44.84
N LEU A 5 -41.28 -5.55 -44.02
CA LEU A 5 -42.65 -5.42 -44.51
C LEU A 5 -43.03 -3.95 -44.39
N ILE A 6 -43.00 -3.26 -45.52
CA ILE A 6 -43.63 -1.96 -45.70
C ILE A 6 -45.13 -2.25 -45.80
N ALA A 7 -45.88 -1.96 -44.73
CA ALA A 7 -47.33 -1.95 -44.79
C ALA A 7 -47.76 -0.67 -45.55
N SER A 8 -48.35 -0.85 -46.73
CA SER A 8 -48.99 0.22 -47.48
C SER A 8 -50.30 0.62 -46.79
N GLU A 9 -50.50 1.93 -46.64
CA GLU A 9 -51.79 2.59 -46.42
C GLU A 9 -52.60 2.16 -45.18
N ALA A 10 -52.12 2.56 -44.00
CA ALA A 10 -53.01 2.94 -42.91
C ALA A 10 -52.68 4.39 -42.55
N GLN A 11 -53.64 5.30 -42.74
CA GLN A 11 -53.52 6.70 -42.34
C GLN A 11 -53.27 6.79 -40.83
N VAL A 12 -52.03 7.07 -40.45
CA VAL A 12 -51.66 7.35 -39.06
C VAL A 12 -52.15 8.77 -38.73
N VAL A 13 -53.34 8.88 -38.16
CA VAL A 13 -53.86 10.13 -37.60
C VAL A 13 -53.24 10.36 -36.23
N TYR A 14 -52.29 11.31 -36.13
CA TYR A 14 -51.71 11.73 -34.86
C TYR A 14 -52.63 12.75 -34.16
N CYS A 15 -53.26 12.36 -33.05
CA CYS A 15 -53.94 13.30 -32.17
C CYS A 15 -52.94 13.95 -31.20
N ARG A 16 -52.61 15.22 -31.42
CA ARG A 16 -51.74 16.03 -30.56
C ARG A 16 -52.57 16.61 -29.41
N TYR A 17 -52.55 15.98 -28.23
CA TYR A 17 -52.98 16.64 -26.99
C TYR A 17 -51.78 16.93 -26.10
N ARG A 18 -51.63 18.21 -25.76
CA ARG A 18 -50.58 18.78 -24.92
C ARG A 18 -50.95 18.58 -23.45
N LEU A 19 -50.62 17.45 -22.85
CA LEU A 19 -50.55 17.28 -21.39
C LEU A 19 -49.37 16.36 -21.01
N PRO A 20 -48.63 16.66 -19.93
CA PRO A 20 -47.35 16.03 -19.67
C PRO A 20 -47.55 14.75 -18.84
N TYR A 21 -46.81 13.70 -19.21
CA TYR A 21 -46.45 12.51 -18.43
C TYR A 21 -47.13 11.16 -18.65
N PHE A 22 -48.31 11.01 -19.26
CA PHE A 22 -48.80 9.67 -19.63
C PHE A 22 -49.67 9.70 -20.88
N TYR A 23 -49.27 8.95 -21.92
CA TYR A 23 -50.07 8.74 -23.11
C TYR A 23 -50.82 7.40 -22.98
N ARG A 24 -52.14 7.45 -22.86
CA ARG A 24 -53.01 6.29 -23.12
C ARG A 24 -53.48 6.41 -24.56
N VAL A 25 -53.05 5.50 -25.44
CA VAL A 25 -53.56 5.44 -26.81
C VAL A 25 -54.94 4.79 -26.73
N GLY A 26 -55.99 5.60 -26.64
CA GLY A 26 -57.36 5.15 -26.83
C GLY A 26 -57.79 5.44 -28.26
N TYR A 27 -58.06 4.40 -29.04
CA TYR A 27 -58.67 4.50 -30.36
C TYR A 27 -60.18 4.76 -30.17
N LYS A 28 -60.66 5.95 -30.57
CA LYS A 28 -62.08 6.12 -30.89
C LYS A 28 -62.25 5.73 -32.35
N CYS A 29 -62.85 4.57 -32.61
CA CYS A 29 -63.30 4.19 -33.94
C CYS A 29 -64.48 5.09 -34.34
N HIS A 30 -64.44 5.66 -35.53
CA HIS A 30 -65.61 6.27 -36.16
C HIS A 30 -66.52 5.12 -36.64
N ASP A 31 -67.83 5.19 -36.36
CA ASP A 31 -68.82 4.09 -36.34
C ASP A 31 -69.16 3.36 -37.67
N GLN A 32 -68.23 3.18 -38.60
CA GLN A 32 -68.54 2.58 -39.91
C GLN A 32 -67.41 1.71 -40.46
N LEU A 33 -67.00 0.66 -39.74
CA LEU A 33 -66.29 -0.50 -40.33
C LEU A 33 -66.64 -1.79 -39.57
N PRO A 34 -67.07 -2.89 -40.21
CA PRO A 34 -67.64 -4.04 -39.51
C PRO A 34 -66.65 -4.97 -38.79
N ASP A 35 -65.33 -4.82 -38.94
CA ASP A 35 -64.37 -5.80 -38.41
C ASP A 35 -63.09 -5.15 -37.86
N CYS A 36 -63.21 -4.29 -36.84
CA CYS A 36 -62.06 -3.75 -36.13
C CYS A 36 -61.83 -4.50 -34.81
N HIS A 37 -61.16 -5.64 -34.87
CA HIS A 37 -60.61 -6.31 -33.68
C HIS A 37 -59.43 -5.51 -33.14
N ILE A 38 -59.64 -4.82 -32.03
CA ILE A 38 -58.64 -4.06 -31.31
C ILE A 38 -57.79 -5.03 -30.45
N GLU A 39 -56.52 -5.23 -30.78
CA GLU A 39 -55.54 -5.85 -29.85
C GLU A 39 -54.97 -4.79 -28.88
N PRO A 40 -55.17 -4.91 -27.55
CA PRO A 40 -54.98 -3.81 -26.60
C PRO A 40 -53.53 -3.57 -26.10
N ASP A 41 -52.49 -4.07 -26.78
CA ASP A 41 -51.17 -4.27 -26.14
C ASP A 41 -49.98 -3.56 -26.82
N LEU A 42 -50.13 -2.32 -27.30
CA LEU A 42 -49.01 -1.54 -27.86
C LEU A 42 -48.50 -0.44 -26.91
N LEU A 43 -47.32 -0.65 -26.33
CA LEU A 43 -46.61 0.36 -25.52
C LEU A 43 -45.44 0.93 -26.34
N CYS A 44 -45.50 2.21 -26.72
CA CYS A 44 -44.43 2.90 -27.43
C CYS A 44 -43.61 3.76 -26.46
N LEU A 45 -42.29 3.56 -26.42
CA LEU A 45 -41.36 4.39 -25.64
C LEU A 45 -40.63 5.37 -26.56
N TYR A 46 -40.60 6.64 -26.18
CA TYR A 46 -39.89 7.70 -26.89
C TYR A 46 -38.41 7.68 -26.51
N LYS A 47 -37.51 7.50 -27.50
CA LYS A 47 -36.07 7.68 -27.34
C LYS A 47 -35.55 8.61 -28.43
N GLY A 48 -35.31 9.88 -28.09
CA GLY A 48 -34.77 10.87 -29.03
C GLY A 48 -35.77 11.24 -30.14
N LEU A 49 -35.30 11.50 -31.37
CA LEU A 49 -36.11 11.97 -32.51
C LEU A 49 -36.98 10.89 -33.19
N GLY A 50 -37.21 9.73 -32.55
CA GLY A 50 -37.99 8.63 -33.13
C GLY A 50 -38.79 7.83 -32.10
N PHE A 51 -39.94 7.33 -32.55
CA PHE A 51 -40.78 6.40 -31.79
C PHE A 51 -40.38 4.96 -32.11
N LEU A 52 -39.94 4.21 -31.09
CA LEU A 52 -39.71 2.77 -31.20
C LEU A 52 -40.93 2.04 -30.60
N CYS A 53 -41.85 1.59 -31.46
CA CYS A 53 -42.97 0.75 -31.06
C CYS A 53 -42.57 -0.73 -31.21
N ILE A 54 -42.59 -1.49 -30.10
CA ILE A 54 -42.22 -2.91 -30.08
C ILE A 54 -43.49 -3.73 -29.82
N THR A 55 -43.95 -4.47 -30.83
CA THR A 55 -45.15 -5.34 -30.81
C THR A 55 -44.92 -6.69 -30.11
N ASN A 56 -44.17 -6.74 -29.00
CA ASN A 56 -43.92 -8.05 -28.41
C ASN A 56 -43.67 -8.06 -26.90
N LYS A 57 -44.72 -8.36 -26.13
CA LYS A 57 -44.64 -8.73 -24.71
C LYS A 57 -43.56 -9.79 -24.45
N GLN A 58 -43.28 -10.70 -25.39
CA GLN A 58 -42.23 -11.74 -25.25
C GLN A 58 -40.82 -11.15 -25.28
N LYS A 59 -40.54 -10.16 -26.16
CA LYS A 59 -39.21 -9.53 -26.24
C LYS A 59 -38.93 -8.67 -25.00
N MET A 60 -39.94 -7.97 -24.47
CA MET A 60 -39.82 -7.19 -23.24
C MET A 60 -39.65 -8.08 -22.00
N ALA A 61 -40.36 -9.21 -21.92
CA ALA A 61 -40.16 -10.19 -20.84
C ALA A 61 -38.75 -10.79 -20.85
N GLY A 62 -38.20 -11.08 -22.04
CA GLY A 62 -36.80 -11.50 -22.21
C GLY A 62 -35.80 -10.44 -21.75
N TYR A 63 -36.04 -9.17 -22.11
CA TYR A 63 -35.20 -8.04 -21.68
C TYR A 63 -35.24 -7.83 -20.16
N ILE A 64 -36.42 -7.87 -19.53
CA ILE A 64 -36.58 -7.75 -18.07
C ILE A 64 -35.91 -8.93 -17.35
N LYS A 65 -36.07 -10.16 -17.84
CA LYS A 65 -35.40 -11.35 -17.28
C LYS A 65 -33.87 -11.24 -17.38
N LYS A 66 -33.34 -10.76 -18.51
CA LYS A 66 -31.90 -10.53 -18.71
C LYS A 66 -31.37 -9.43 -17.78
N GLN A 67 -32.10 -8.31 -17.67
CA GLN A 67 -31.77 -7.22 -16.76
C GLN A 67 -31.77 -7.69 -15.30
N LYS A 68 -32.83 -8.37 -14.84
CA LYS A 68 -32.91 -8.94 -13.49
C LYS A 68 -31.71 -9.83 -13.17
N LYS A 69 -31.32 -10.73 -14.09
CA LYS A 69 -30.13 -11.59 -13.90
C LYS A 69 -28.84 -10.78 -13.73
N ILE A 70 -28.61 -9.74 -14.55
CA ILE A 70 -27.42 -8.87 -14.45
C ILE A 70 -27.39 -8.18 -13.07
N TRP A 71 -28.51 -7.59 -12.65
CA TRP A 71 -28.61 -6.91 -11.36
C TRP A 71 -28.42 -7.88 -10.18
N THR A 72 -28.98 -9.09 -10.25
CA THR A 72 -28.76 -10.13 -9.23
C THR A 72 -27.28 -10.54 -9.15
N THR A 73 -26.60 -10.74 -10.28
CA THR A 73 -25.15 -11.06 -10.28
C THR A 73 -24.31 -9.93 -9.71
N LEU A 74 -24.59 -8.67 -10.08
CA LEU A 74 -23.89 -7.51 -9.53
C LEU A 74 -24.10 -7.38 -8.02
N LEU A 75 -25.32 -7.63 -7.53
CA LEU A 75 -25.65 -7.58 -6.11
C LEU A 75 -24.91 -8.68 -5.33
N ILE A 76 -24.84 -9.90 -5.86
CA ILE A 76 -24.06 -10.99 -5.25
C ILE A 76 -22.57 -10.64 -5.20
N LEU A 77 -22.00 -10.08 -6.28
CA LEU A 77 -20.59 -9.69 -6.31
C LEU A 77 -20.29 -8.55 -5.33
N LEU A 78 -21.17 -7.55 -5.23
CA LEU A 78 -21.06 -6.46 -4.27
C LEU A 78 -21.15 -6.97 -2.82
N MET A 79 -22.09 -7.88 -2.55
CA MET A 79 -22.23 -8.50 -1.24
C MET A 79 -20.99 -9.35 -0.89
N GLY A 80 -20.49 -10.15 -1.83
CA GLY A 80 -19.25 -10.91 -1.65
C GLY A 80 -18.04 -10.02 -1.41
N PHE A 81 -17.90 -8.93 -2.15
CA PHE A 81 -16.84 -7.94 -1.92
C PHE A 81 -16.97 -7.26 -0.55
N GLY A 82 -18.18 -6.89 -0.15
CA GLY A 82 -18.47 -6.34 1.17
C GLY A 82 -18.11 -7.30 2.31
N LEU A 83 -18.47 -8.59 2.17
CA LEU A 83 -18.08 -9.63 3.11
C LEU A 83 -16.56 -9.79 3.20
N LEU A 84 -15.87 -9.71 2.06
CA LEU A 84 -14.40 -9.78 2.03
C LEU A 84 -13.76 -8.62 2.81
N GLN A 85 -14.35 -7.42 2.80
CA GLN A 85 -13.79 -6.27 3.53
C GLN A 85 -13.78 -6.46 5.06
N PHE A 86 -14.59 -7.34 5.65
CA PHE A 86 -14.52 -7.62 7.09
C PHE A 86 -13.21 -8.30 7.52
N THR A 87 -12.44 -8.81 6.56
CA THR A 87 -11.14 -9.46 6.81
C THR A 87 -9.95 -8.51 6.62
N THR A 88 -10.17 -7.21 6.35
CA THR A 88 -9.08 -6.26 6.17
C THR A 88 -8.24 -6.16 7.44
N SER A 89 -6.93 -6.26 7.30
CA SER A 89 -6.00 -6.12 8.42
C SER A 89 -5.76 -4.65 8.74
N GLN A 90 -5.91 -4.29 10.02
CA GLN A 90 -5.51 -2.98 10.51
C GLN A 90 -4.04 -3.04 10.96
N ASN A 91 -3.23 -2.10 10.50
CA ASN A 91 -1.90 -1.92 11.05
C ASN A 91 -2.02 -1.12 12.34
N THR A 92 -1.44 -1.62 13.43
CA THR A 92 -1.36 -0.87 14.69
C THR A 92 -0.26 0.18 14.61
N HIS A 93 -0.47 1.29 15.30
CA HIS A 93 0.46 2.42 15.41
C HIS A 93 0.96 2.51 16.86
N PRO A 94 1.94 1.68 17.27
CA PRO A 94 2.53 1.81 18.59
C PRO A 94 3.18 3.20 18.77
N PRO A 95 3.28 3.71 20.00
CA PRO A 95 4.04 4.93 20.31
C PRO A 95 5.47 4.86 19.74
N SER A 96 6.00 6.02 19.36
CA SER A 96 7.36 6.18 18.84
C SER A 96 8.18 6.84 19.93
N ASP A 97 9.15 6.11 20.50
CA ASP A 97 9.89 6.62 21.66
C ASP A 97 11.05 7.53 21.23
N GLU A 98 11.71 7.25 20.11
CA GLU A 98 12.81 8.09 19.59
C GLU A 98 13.01 7.88 18.07
N PRO A 99 12.47 8.76 17.21
CA PRO A 99 12.65 8.64 15.76
C PRO A 99 14.06 9.05 15.32
N LEU A 100 14.51 8.48 14.20
CA LEU A 100 15.74 8.91 13.52
C LEU A 100 15.73 10.44 13.27
N GLN A 101 16.81 11.10 13.66
CA GLN A 101 17.10 12.49 13.33
C GLN A 101 18.17 12.51 12.24
N ALA A 102 17.84 13.07 11.08
CA ALA A 102 18.74 13.18 9.94
C ALA A 102 18.47 14.50 9.19
N PRO A 103 19.37 14.93 8.29
CA PRO A 103 19.14 16.09 7.43
C PRO A 103 17.80 16.01 6.69
N THR A 104 17.21 17.17 6.40
CA THR A 104 15.86 17.27 5.82
C THR A 104 15.74 16.47 4.51
N GLU A 105 16.75 16.50 3.66
CA GLU A 105 16.80 15.76 2.40
C GLU A 105 16.73 14.25 2.63
N VAL A 106 17.49 13.73 3.60
CA VAL A 106 17.50 12.32 3.98
C VAL A 106 16.12 11.93 4.54
N MET A 107 15.57 12.74 5.44
CA MET A 107 14.26 12.48 6.03
C MET A 107 13.14 12.48 5.00
N ASN A 108 13.22 13.33 3.96
CA ASN A 108 12.24 13.37 2.88
C ASN A 108 12.28 12.07 2.05
N ILE A 109 13.47 11.56 1.74
CA ILE A 109 13.63 10.28 1.03
C ILE A 109 13.09 9.14 1.89
N LEU A 110 13.53 9.03 3.15
CA LEU A 110 13.13 7.94 4.04
C LEU A 110 11.62 7.93 4.31
N ARG A 111 11.01 9.10 4.55
CA ARG A 111 9.56 9.18 4.78
C ARG A 111 8.75 8.75 3.56
N ARG A 112 9.21 9.11 2.36
CA ARG A 112 8.52 8.80 1.09
C ARG A 112 8.72 7.34 0.66
N SER A 113 9.89 6.77 0.91
CA SER A 113 10.29 5.48 0.33
C SER A 113 10.34 4.33 1.33
N CYS A 114 10.43 4.60 2.63
CA CYS A 114 10.74 3.57 3.63
C CYS A 114 9.74 3.53 4.79
N TYR A 115 9.26 4.69 5.28
CA TYR A 115 8.48 4.77 6.52
C TYR A 115 7.16 4.02 6.46
N ASP A 116 6.53 3.90 5.29
CA ASP A 116 5.27 3.17 5.15
C ASP A 116 5.40 1.70 5.57
N CYS A 117 6.57 1.08 5.37
CA CYS A 117 6.83 -0.32 5.76
C CYS A 117 7.72 -0.46 7.00
N HIS A 118 8.57 0.52 7.28
CA HIS A 118 9.61 0.46 8.31
C HIS A 118 9.37 1.43 9.49
N SER A 119 8.17 1.94 9.70
CA SER A 119 7.85 2.79 10.85
C SER A 119 6.48 2.41 11.44
N ASN A 120 6.27 2.75 12.72
CA ASN A 120 4.94 2.73 13.33
C ASN A 120 4.02 3.82 12.74
N GLN A 121 4.58 4.81 12.03
CA GLN A 121 3.86 5.90 11.36
C GLN A 121 3.49 5.55 9.91
N THR A 122 3.01 4.33 9.66
CA THR A 122 2.65 3.87 8.33
C THR A 122 1.49 4.69 7.74
N LYS A 123 1.67 5.26 6.55
CA LYS A 123 0.63 6.03 5.85
C LYS A 123 0.18 5.31 4.59
N LEU A 124 -0.61 4.25 4.77
CA LEU A 124 -1.21 3.52 3.65
C LEU A 124 -2.20 4.39 2.87
N VAL A 125 -2.13 4.31 1.54
CA VAL A 125 -3.16 4.85 0.64
C VAL A 125 -4.45 4.03 0.76
N TRP A 126 -5.57 4.55 0.24
CA TRP A 126 -6.88 3.94 0.48
C TRP A 126 -7.01 2.51 -0.07
N TYR A 127 -6.39 2.21 -1.22
CA TYR A 127 -6.52 0.88 -1.84
C TYR A 127 -5.65 -0.19 -1.15
N ASP A 128 -4.60 0.20 -0.44
CA ASP A 128 -3.79 -0.72 0.38
C ASP A 128 -4.58 -1.24 1.60
N ARG A 129 -5.69 -0.57 1.94
CA ARG A 129 -6.55 -0.94 3.08
C ARG A 129 -7.68 -1.89 2.70
N LEU A 130 -7.86 -2.15 1.41
CA LEU A 130 -8.94 -3.02 0.91
C LEU A 130 -8.45 -4.46 0.76
N ALA A 131 -9.31 -5.42 1.09
CA ALA A 131 -9.02 -6.82 0.87
C ALA A 131 -9.13 -7.16 -0.64
N PRO A 132 -8.27 -8.05 -1.17
CA PRO A 132 -7.23 -8.82 -0.46
C PRO A 132 -5.88 -8.10 -0.33
N ALA A 133 -5.71 -6.92 -0.92
CA ALA A 133 -4.43 -6.19 -0.94
C ALA A 133 -3.92 -5.89 0.48
N SER A 134 -4.81 -5.54 1.41
CA SER A 134 -4.48 -5.28 2.80
C SER A 134 -3.71 -6.40 3.49
N TRP A 135 -4.00 -7.67 3.14
CA TRP A 135 -3.33 -8.81 3.75
C TRP A 135 -1.85 -8.86 3.37
N LEU A 136 -1.55 -8.62 2.09
CA LEU A 136 -0.18 -8.59 1.60
C LEU A 136 0.57 -7.39 2.19
N VAL A 137 -0.05 -6.22 2.17
CA VAL A 137 0.54 -5.00 2.75
C VAL A 137 0.83 -5.18 4.24
N SER A 138 -0.12 -5.67 5.04
CA SER A 138 0.11 -5.90 6.46
C SER A 138 1.18 -6.96 6.73
N LYS A 139 1.27 -8.00 5.90
CA LYS A 139 2.35 -8.99 5.98
C LYS A 139 3.72 -8.34 5.72
N ASP A 140 3.83 -7.53 4.67
CA ASP A 140 5.07 -6.86 4.28
C ASP A 140 5.47 -5.80 5.30
N VAL A 141 4.54 -4.99 5.81
CA VAL A 141 4.78 -4.02 6.90
C VAL A 141 5.26 -4.74 8.15
N LYS A 142 4.61 -5.85 8.55
CA LYS A 142 5.04 -6.64 9.71
C LYS A 142 6.44 -7.22 9.53
N LYS A 143 6.79 -7.70 8.32
CA LYS A 143 8.13 -8.21 8.01
C LYS A 143 9.16 -7.09 7.98
N GLY A 144 8.84 -5.95 7.37
CA GLY A 144 9.70 -4.77 7.29
C GLY A 144 10.08 -4.24 8.67
N ARG A 145 9.09 -3.99 9.53
CA ARG A 145 9.30 -3.51 10.92
C ARG A 145 10.15 -4.47 11.76
N LYS A 146 10.06 -5.80 11.54
CA LYS A 146 10.90 -6.79 12.25
C LYS A 146 12.39 -6.68 11.90
N VAL A 147 12.70 -6.29 10.67
CA VAL A 147 14.09 -6.12 10.21
C VAL A 147 14.62 -4.75 10.62
N LEU A 148 13.81 -3.71 10.43
CA LEU A 148 14.14 -2.34 10.80
C LEU A 148 12.87 -1.54 11.09
N ASN A 149 12.82 -0.88 12.25
CA ASN A 149 11.75 0.04 12.63
C ASN A 149 12.34 1.42 12.99
N PHE A 150 12.12 2.42 12.13
CA PHE A 150 12.55 3.81 12.35
C PHE A 150 11.89 4.46 13.57
N SER A 151 10.74 3.97 14.03
CA SER A 151 10.12 4.45 15.27
C SER A 151 10.83 3.95 16.53
N GLU A 152 11.69 2.95 16.39
CA GLU A 152 12.49 2.35 17.47
C GLU A 152 13.99 2.63 17.25
N TRP A 153 14.32 3.62 16.40
CA TRP A 153 15.70 3.92 16.03
C TRP A 153 16.59 4.22 17.25
N GLY A 154 16.08 4.97 18.22
CA GLY A 154 16.80 5.26 19.46
C GLY A 154 17.17 4.02 20.28
N LYS A 155 16.37 2.94 20.20
CA LYS A 155 16.59 1.67 20.91
C LYS A 155 17.71 0.82 20.31
N LEU A 156 18.15 1.14 19.09
CA LEU A 156 19.24 0.41 18.43
C LEU A 156 20.59 0.80 19.05
N SER A 157 21.45 -0.20 19.27
CA SER A 157 22.85 0.02 19.61
C SER A 157 23.59 0.71 18.46
N ASP A 158 24.70 1.37 18.76
CA ASP A 158 25.54 2.06 17.78
C ASP A 158 25.96 1.14 16.62
N LYS A 159 26.32 -0.12 16.92
CA LYS A 159 26.63 -1.14 15.90
C LYS A 159 25.41 -1.46 15.01
N GLN A 160 24.22 -1.57 15.61
CA GLN A 160 22.98 -1.83 14.87
C GLN A 160 22.59 -0.65 13.98
N LYS A 161 22.77 0.60 14.45
CA LYS A 161 22.53 1.80 13.65
C LYS A 161 23.42 1.84 12.42
N SER A 162 24.72 1.59 12.58
CA SER A 162 25.66 1.53 11.45
C SER A 162 25.33 0.41 10.46
N GLY A 163 25.00 -0.79 10.97
CA GLY A 163 24.56 -1.91 10.12
C GLY A 163 23.25 -1.62 9.37
N ALA A 164 22.30 -0.94 10.01
CA ALA A 164 21.04 -0.54 9.38
C ALA A 164 21.27 0.45 8.23
N LEU A 165 22.12 1.47 8.42
CA LEU A 165 22.48 2.42 7.37
C LEU A 165 23.14 1.74 6.17
N PHE A 166 24.08 0.81 6.44
CA PHE A 166 24.69 -0.01 5.40
C PHE A 166 23.66 -0.84 4.63
N ASN A 167 22.74 -1.51 5.33
CA ASN A 167 21.71 -2.36 4.70
C ASN A 167 20.74 -1.53 3.86
N ILE A 168 20.33 -0.34 4.30
CA ILE A 168 19.46 0.56 3.53
C ILE A 168 20.11 0.86 2.17
N VAL A 169 21.37 1.30 2.17
CA VAL A 169 22.08 1.65 0.94
C VAL A 169 22.23 0.43 0.02
N ASN A 170 22.65 -0.71 0.56
CA ASN A 170 22.89 -1.91 -0.25
C ASN A 170 21.61 -2.48 -0.86
N PHE A 171 20.51 -2.58 -0.11
CA PHE A 171 19.28 -3.09 -0.67
C PHE A 171 18.67 -2.18 -1.74
N ILE A 172 18.87 -0.86 -1.63
CA ILE A 172 18.49 0.07 -2.70
C ILE A 172 19.40 -0.11 -3.93
N MET A 173 20.71 -0.22 -3.72
CA MET A 173 21.68 -0.46 -4.80
C MET A 173 21.40 -1.76 -5.57
N LEU A 174 21.05 -2.83 -4.85
CA LEU A 174 20.71 -4.14 -5.42
C LEU A 174 19.31 -4.18 -6.05
N GLY A 175 18.54 -3.08 -5.98
CA GLY A 175 17.17 -3.03 -6.50
C GLY A 175 16.17 -3.90 -5.72
N SER A 176 16.57 -4.41 -4.55
CA SER A 176 15.69 -5.20 -3.68
C SER A 176 14.73 -4.32 -2.87
N MET A 177 15.07 -3.04 -2.67
CA MET A 177 14.26 -2.06 -1.97
C MET A 177 14.13 -0.74 -2.76
N PRO A 178 12.94 -0.12 -2.80
CA PRO A 178 11.65 -0.68 -2.37
C PRO A 178 11.23 -1.90 -3.21
N LEU A 179 10.37 -2.76 -2.67
CA LEU A 179 9.94 -3.99 -3.35
C LEU A 179 9.43 -3.69 -4.78
N PRO A 180 9.90 -4.41 -5.83
CA PRO A 180 9.49 -4.13 -7.21
C PRO A 180 7.96 -4.18 -7.43
N ASN A 181 7.27 -5.11 -6.76
CA ASN A 181 5.81 -5.22 -6.82
C ASN A 181 5.11 -4.02 -6.17
N TYR A 182 5.65 -3.50 -5.08
CA TYR A 182 5.14 -2.31 -4.42
C TYR A 182 5.28 -1.08 -5.33
N LEU A 183 6.43 -0.91 -6.00
CA LEU A 183 6.68 0.21 -6.92
C LEU A 183 5.72 0.29 -8.10
N ARG A 184 5.11 -0.83 -8.53
CA ARG A 184 4.11 -0.82 -9.61
C ARG A 184 2.85 -0.04 -9.24
N LEU A 185 2.45 -0.09 -7.98
CA LEU A 185 1.29 0.63 -7.45
C LEU A 185 1.70 1.95 -6.78
N HIS A 186 2.93 2.01 -6.28
CA HIS A 186 3.49 3.13 -5.52
C HIS A 186 4.74 3.71 -6.20
N PRO A 187 4.64 4.27 -7.43
CA PRO A 187 5.81 4.76 -8.17
C PRO A 187 6.51 5.93 -7.45
N LYS A 188 5.76 6.69 -6.62
CA LYS A 188 6.29 7.78 -5.80
C LYS A 188 7.31 7.31 -4.76
N ALA A 189 7.32 6.04 -4.38
CA ALA A 189 8.27 5.49 -3.42
C ALA A 189 9.64 5.19 -4.06
N LYS A 190 9.77 5.25 -5.40
CA LYS A 190 11.03 4.97 -6.09
C LYS A 190 12.13 5.91 -5.61
N VAL A 191 13.29 5.36 -5.31
CA VAL A 191 14.51 6.13 -4.97
C VAL A 191 15.31 6.32 -6.25
N SER A 192 15.63 7.58 -6.58
CA SER A 192 16.47 7.91 -7.73
C SER A 192 17.95 7.70 -7.44
N MET A 193 18.80 7.67 -8.49
CA MET A 193 20.25 7.57 -8.30
C MET A 193 20.84 8.76 -7.53
N ALA A 194 20.29 9.96 -7.73
CA ALA A 194 20.70 11.15 -6.97
C ALA A 194 20.37 11.01 -5.48
N GLU A 195 19.15 10.55 -5.17
CA GLU A 195 18.72 10.30 -3.79
C GLU A 195 19.51 9.17 -3.12
N LEU A 196 19.84 8.11 -3.87
CA LEU A 196 20.73 7.06 -3.39
C LEU A 196 22.11 7.59 -3.03
N ASN A 197 22.67 8.53 -3.80
CA ASN A 197 23.95 9.15 -3.46
C ASN A 197 23.86 10.01 -2.19
N ILE A 198 22.75 10.71 -1.97
CA ILE A 198 22.49 11.44 -0.71
C ILE A 198 22.46 10.44 0.47
N LEU A 199 21.75 9.31 0.33
CA LEU A 199 21.70 8.27 1.36
C LEU A 199 23.08 7.64 1.64
N LYS A 200 23.90 7.43 0.59
CA LYS A 200 25.28 6.92 0.73
C LYS A 200 26.15 7.88 1.54
N GLN A 201 26.14 9.16 1.19
CA GLN A 201 26.91 10.18 1.89
C GLN A 201 26.49 10.27 3.36
N TYR A 202 25.18 10.30 3.60
CA TYR A 202 24.63 10.29 4.94
C TYR A 202 25.07 9.05 5.73
N ALA A 203 24.96 7.84 5.14
CA ALA A 203 25.37 6.61 5.79
C ALA A 203 26.84 6.64 6.21
N VAL A 204 27.74 7.04 5.30
CA VAL A 204 29.18 7.16 5.60
C VAL A 204 29.43 8.15 6.73
N CYS A 205 28.92 9.37 6.63
CA CYS A 205 29.13 10.41 7.65
C CYS A 205 28.55 10.01 9.01
N GLU A 206 27.34 9.48 9.06
CA GLU A 206 26.69 9.10 10.31
C GLU A 206 27.36 7.87 10.93
N THR A 207 27.79 6.88 10.15
CA THR A 207 28.55 5.74 10.70
C THR A 207 29.87 6.16 11.33
N ALA A 208 30.60 7.13 10.74
CA ALA A 208 31.81 7.68 11.33
C ALA A 208 31.51 8.39 12.67
N ARG A 209 30.47 9.24 12.71
CA ARG A 209 30.03 9.93 13.93
C ARG A 209 29.64 8.95 15.05
N ILE A 210 28.95 7.87 14.69
CA ILE A 210 28.57 6.81 15.63
C ILE A 210 29.83 6.13 16.19
N GLN A 211 30.81 5.77 15.35
CA GLN A 211 32.06 5.14 15.78
C GLN A 211 32.88 6.01 16.73
N GLU A 212 33.00 7.31 16.45
CA GLU A 212 33.66 8.27 17.33
C GLU A 212 32.97 8.36 18.70
N THR A 213 31.63 8.43 18.70
CA THR A 213 30.83 8.50 19.91
C THR A 213 30.96 7.22 20.75
N SER A 214 30.93 6.05 20.12
CA SER A 214 31.14 4.76 20.81
C SER A 214 32.57 4.63 21.35
N GLY A 215 33.57 5.09 20.58
CA GLY A 215 34.97 5.10 20.99
C GLY A 215 35.21 5.96 22.23
N GLN A 216 34.62 7.16 22.27
CA GLN A 216 34.66 8.05 23.44
C GLN A 216 33.94 7.45 24.65
N LYS A 217 32.78 6.83 24.47
CA LYS A 217 32.07 6.12 25.56
C LYS A 217 32.89 4.97 26.13
N ASN A 218 33.56 4.19 25.28
CA ASN A 218 34.42 3.09 25.71
C ASN A 218 35.66 3.60 26.44
N LEU A 219 36.25 4.72 26.01
CA LEU A 219 37.38 5.35 26.69
C LEU A 219 36.99 5.91 28.06
N GLN A 220 35.78 6.48 28.19
CA GLN A 220 35.25 6.97 29.47
C GLN A 220 34.82 5.83 30.41
N ALA A 221 34.23 4.76 29.87
CA ALA A 221 33.90 3.56 30.64
C ALA A 221 35.17 2.85 31.14
N ALA A 222 36.21 2.74 30.29
CA ALA A 222 37.52 2.23 30.69
C ALA A 222 38.20 3.16 31.72
N GLY A 223 38.17 4.48 31.50
CA GLY A 223 38.71 5.47 32.44
C GLY A 223 38.02 5.47 33.81
N SER A 224 36.72 5.18 33.88
CA SER A 224 35.96 5.22 35.13
C SER A 224 36.09 3.94 35.99
N THR A 225 36.32 2.78 35.38
CA THR A 225 36.56 1.51 36.11
C THR A 225 38.02 1.36 36.53
N THR A 226 38.94 1.91 35.73
CA THR A 226 40.37 1.73 35.91
C THR A 226 40.97 2.78 36.87
N ILE A 227 40.52 4.05 36.85
CA ILE A 227 41.14 5.09 37.69
C ILE A 227 40.80 4.94 39.19
N ASN A 228 39.59 4.52 39.57
CA ASN A 228 39.24 4.39 40.99
C ASN A 228 39.68 3.04 41.61
N GLY A 229 39.87 2.00 40.81
CA GLY A 229 40.37 0.69 41.26
C GLY A 229 41.89 0.59 41.22
N GLN A 230 42.51 1.00 40.12
CA GLN A 230 43.97 0.87 39.95
C GLN A 230 44.76 1.94 40.69
N LEU A 231 44.20 3.12 41.00
CA LEU A 231 44.92 4.09 41.82
C LEU A 231 45.09 3.58 43.26
N ASN A 232 44.09 2.87 43.79
CA ASN A 232 44.17 2.27 45.13
C ASN A 232 45.08 1.04 45.18
N GLU A 233 45.10 0.20 44.13
CA GLU A 233 46.01 -0.95 44.04
C GLU A 233 47.45 -0.54 43.69
N ALA A 234 47.65 0.46 42.83
CA ALA A 234 48.98 0.97 42.46
C ALA A 234 49.65 1.76 43.60
N LEU A 235 48.88 2.47 44.44
CA LEU A 235 49.41 3.07 45.68
C LEU A 235 49.80 2.00 46.72
N LEU A 236 49.16 0.84 46.71
CA LEU A 236 49.52 -0.29 47.57
C LEU A 236 50.72 -1.07 47.03
N GLN A 237 50.85 -1.23 45.71
CA GLN A 237 51.96 -1.91 45.06
C GLN A 237 53.23 -1.05 44.96
N ALA A 238 53.12 0.26 44.80
CA ALA A 238 54.26 1.18 44.84
C ALA A 238 54.90 1.29 46.25
N ALA A 239 54.20 0.81 47.29
CA ALA A 239 54.77 0.64 48.62
C ALA A 239 55.58 -0.67 48.77
N THR A 240 55.52 -1.60 47.81
CA THR A 240 56.13 -2.93 47.92
C THR A 240 56.65 -3.46 46.57
N GLY A 241 57.89 -3.14 46.22
CA GLY A 241 58.70 -3.99 45.34
C GLY A 241 58.64 -3.70 43.83
N GLY A 242 59.81 -3.82 43.19
CA GLY A 242 60.02 -3.59 41.77
C GLY A 242 59.91 -4.83 40.89
N ASP A 243 60.30 -4.60 39.64
CA ASP A 243 60.56 -5.50 38.51
C ASP A 243 59.43 -5.83 37.50
N GLU A 244 59.78 -5.51 36.24
CA GLU A 244 59.38 -6.00 34.91
C GLU A 244 57.92 -6.29 34.49
N LEU A 245 57.52 -5.66 33.39
CA LEU A 245 56.29 -5.88 32.62
C LEU A 245 56.44 -7.04 31.61
N PRO A 246 55.52 -8.02 31.56
CA PRO A 246 55.44 -8.97 30.46
C PRO A 246 54.61 -8.44 29.29
N LYS A 247 55.09 -8.77 28.09
CA LYS A 247 54.45 -8.53 26.77
C LYS A 247 53.29 -9.51 26.52
N THR A 248 52.46 -9.13 25.55
CA THR A 248 51.55 -9.92 24.69
C THR A 248 50.06 -10.00 25.06
N VAL A 249 49.21 -9.43 24.17
CA VAL A 249 47.88 -9.94 23.77
C VAL A 249 47.65 -9.63 22.27
N LEU A 250 47.24 -10.66 21.52
CA LEU A 250 46.86 -10.74 20.08
C LEU A 250 45.33 -10.43 19.90
N PRO A 251 44.61 -10.74 18.78
CA PRO A 251 44.68 -10.36 17.35
C PRO A 251 43.35 -9.73 16.76
N ALA A 252 43.40 -9.32 15.48
CA ALA A 252 42.37 -9.04 14.45
C ALA A 252 40.99 -8.36 14.76
N VAL A 253 40.70 -7.27 14.03
CA VAL A 253 39.66 -6.24 14.28
C VAL A 253 38.22 -6.56 13.81
N ASN A 254 37.97 -7.61 13.02
CA ASN A 254 36.71 -7.69 12.26
C ASN A 254 35.85 -8.97 12.51
N GLY A 255 35.86 -9.52 13.72
CA GLY A 255 35.09 -10.72 14.10
C GLY A 255 33.56 -10.58 14.03
N ILE A 256 33.00 -10.55 12.81
CA ILE A 256 31.56 -10.54 12.58
C ILE A 256 31.13 -11.95 12.14
N GLU A 257 30.45 -12.66 13.03
CA GLU A 257 29.69 -13.87 12.72
C GLU A 257 28.25 -13.46 12.37
N TYR A 258 27.75 -13.90 11.22
CA TYR A 258 26.39 -13.60 10.76
C TYR A 258 25.37 -14.47 11.52
N PRO A 259 24.19 -13.94 11.93
CA PRO A 259 23.13 -14.76 12.50
C PRO A 259 22.55 -15.72 11.45
N ALA A 260 22.43 -17.00 11.81
CA ALA A 260 21.83 -18.04 10.97
C ALA A 260 20.35 -17.74 10.70
N GLY A 261 19.95 -17.70 9.42
CA GLY A 261 18.55 -17.56 9.00
C GLY A 261 18.26 -16.68 7.77
N MET A 262 19.28 -16.13 7.11
CA MET A 262 19.10 -15.39 5.85
C MET A 262 19.03 -16.35 4.66
N ALA A 263 17.95 -17.13 4.59
CA ALA A 263 17.62 -17.88 3.39
C ALA A 263 17.21 -16.90 2.29
N ILE A 264 18.06 -16.80 1.27
CA ILE A 264 17.67 -16.35 -0.06
C ILE A 264 16.73 -17.45 -0.57
N GLY A 265 15.45 -17.13 -0.68
CA GLY A 265 14.46 -18.06 -1.22
C GLY A 265 14.67 -18.20 -2.73
N ASP A 266 14.58 -19.45 -3.19
CA ASP A 266 14.29 -19.83 -4.58
C ASP A 266 12.97 -19.21 -5.08
#